data_AF-A0A8H7TIY3-F1
#
_entry.id   AF-A0A8H7TIY3-F1
#
_cell.length_a   1.000
_cell.length_b   1.000
_cell.length_c   1.000
_cell.angle_alpha   90.00
_cell.angle_beta   90.00
_cell.angle_gamma   90.00
#
_symmetry.space_group_name_H-M   'P 1'
#
loop_
_entity.id
_entity.type
_entity.pdbx_description
1 polymer ?
#
loop_
_entity_poly.entity_id
_entity_poly.type
_entity_poly.pdbx_seq_one_letter_code
_entity_poly.pdbx_strand_id
1 'polypeptide(L)'
;MFEADTILFSIPLFPSHERNYELINQQPADTLAWSLFCANNITHKYDAPQFTPPTDVSVENLLSKADAPPAWDKKYQSVPLIGIVLNVMAQAQSYFLVPEDCADFIAADLEKGLQSEWVGKRVGIKQKSTAGVVP
;
A
#
# COMPACT_ATOMS: atom_id res chain seq x y z
N MET A 1 10.40 18.64 11.80
CA MET A 1 9.97 18.30 10.43
C MET A 1 10.10 16.78 10.33
N PHE A 2 9.04 16.05 10.69
CA PHE A 2 9.06 14.58 10.71
C PHE A 2 8.28 14.12 9.49
N GLU A 3 9.01 13.67 8.48
CA GLU A 3 8.49 13.10 7.24
C GLU A 3 7.76 11.79 7.51
N ALA A 4 6.87 11.42 6.60
CA ALA A 4 6.10 10.17 6.66
C ALA A 4 6.99 8.92 6.84
N ASP A 5 8.29 9.01 6.56
CA ASP A 5 9.29 7.98 6.83
C ASP A 5 9.35 7.56 8.30
N THR A 6 9.08 8.45 9.26
CA THR A 6 9.11 8.09 10.68
C THR A 6 7.92 7.21 11.08
N ILE A 7 6.78 7.30 10.39
CA ILE A 7 5.56 6.55 10.77
C ILE A 7 5.69 5.08 10.36
N LEU A 8 6.29 4.81 9.20
CA LEU A 8 6.64 3.45 8.80
C LEU A 8 7.78 2.86 9.65
N PHE A 9 8.71 3.68 10.15
CA PHE A 9 9.77 3.22 11.06
C PHE A 9 9.31 3.00 12.51
N SER A 10 8.30 3.74 12.98
CA SER A 10 7.85 3.69 14.39
C SER A 10 7.01 2.46 14.72
N ILE A 11 6.53 1.75 13.69
CA ILE A 11 5.92 0.44 13.84
C ILE A 11 6.79 -0.48 13.00
N PRO A 12 7.73 -1.23 13.61
CA PRO A 12 8.59 -2.14 12.86
C PRO A 12 7.70 -3.26 12.36
N LEU A 13 7.07 -3.04 11.20
CA LEU A 13 6.01 -3.93 10.78
C LEU A 13 6.60 -5.31 10.51
N PHE A 14 7.85 -5.42 10.04
CA PHE A 14 8.53 -6.71 9.89
C PHE A 14 10.06 -6.55 9.88
N PRO A 15 10.75 -6.59 11.05
CA PRO A 15 12.23 -6.61 11.10
C PRO A 15 12.84 -7.72 10.22
N SER A 16 12.10 -8.81 10.04
CA SER A 16 12.45 -9.93 9.16
C SER A 16 12.62 -9.56 7.69
N HIS A 17 12.09 -8.42 7.25
CA HIS A 17 12.15 -7.98 5.86
C HIS A 17 13.13 -6.84 5.61
N GLU A 18 13.71 -6.24 6.66
CA GLU A 18 14.71 -5.16 6.52
C GLU A 18 15.90 -5.63 5.69
N ARG A 19 16.46 -6.81 6.01
CA ARG A 19 17.61 -7.34 5.29
C ARG A 19 17.31 -7.62 3.82
N ASN A 20 16.13 -8.17 3.53
CA ASN A 20 15.70 -8.45 2.16
C ASN A 20 15.49 -7.14 1.38
N TYR A 21 14.89 -6.14 2.02
CA TYR A 21 14.70 -4.82 1.43
C TYR A 21 16.04 -4.16 1.09
N GLU A 22 17.01 -4.18 2.00
CA GLU A 22 18.36 -3.68 1.71
C GLU A 22 19.00 -4.37 0.50
N LEU A 23 18.90 -5.70 0.43
CA LEU A 23 19.49 -6.48 -0.66
C LEU A 23 18.85 -6.17 -2.01
N ILE A 24 17.52 -6.03 -2.05
CA ILE A 24 16.76 -5.73 -3.26
C ILE A 24 17.01 -4.27 -3.69
N ASN A 25 17.09 -3.33 -2.75
CA ASN A 25 17.34 -1.92 -3.02
C ASN A 25 18.77 -1.65 -3.52
N GLN A 26 19.72 -2.57 -3.29
CA GLN A 26 21.08 -2.51 -3.83
C GLN A 26 21.17 -3.01 -5.28
N GLN A 27 20.15 -3.68 -5.80
CA GLN A 27 20.17 -4.16 -7.18
C GLN A 27 19.92 -2.99 -8.14
N PRO A 28 20.70 -2.87 -9.23
CA PRO A 28 20.43 -1.86 -10.24
C PRO A 28 19.14 -2.22 -11.00
N ALA A 29 18.36 -1.20 -11.35
CA ALA A 29 17.01 -1.36 -11.91
C ALA A 29 16.98 -2.05 -13.29
N ASP A 30 18.12 -2.03 -14.00
CA ASP A 30 18.32 -2.74 -15.27
C ASP A 30 18.47 -4.26 -15.08
N THR A 31 18.87 -4.71 -13.90
CA THR A 31 19.05 -6.11 -13.52
C THR A 31 17.82 -6.67 -12.83
N LEU A 32 17.22 -5.88 -11.92
CA LEU A 32 16.01 -6.26 -11.20
C LEU A 32 15.09 -5.04 -11.07
N ALA A 33 14.03 -5.04 -11.86
CA ALA A 33 12.91 -4.12 -11.65
C ALA A 33 12.00 -4.70 -10.55
N TRP A 34 11.83 -3.95 -9.47
CA TRP A 34 11.02 -4.37 -8.33
C TRP A 34 10.12 -3.23 -7.87
N SER A 35 8.98 -3.57 -7.30
CA SER A 35 8.14 -2.67 -6.53
C SER A 35 7.75 -3.40 -5.23
N LEU A 36 7.77 -2.71 -4.09
CA LEU A 36 7.40 -3.31 -2.80
C LEU A 36 6.00 -2.86 -2.42
N PHE A 37 5.04 -3.71 -2.73
CA PHE A 37 3.65 -3.52 -2.34
C PHE A 37 3.45 -3.79 -0.85
N CYS A 38 2.83 -2.84 -0.14
CA CYS A 38 2.53 -2.98 1.28
C CYS A 38 1.03 -2.84 1.52
N ALA A 39 0.39 -3.94 1.91
CA ALA A 39 -0.99 -3.97 2.40
C ALA A 39 -1.01 -4.19 3.91
N ASN A 40 -1.93 -3.51 4.61
CA ASN A 40 -2.13 -3.73 6.04
C ASN A 40 -2.93 -5.02 6.29
N ASN A 41 -4.08 -5.13 5.64
CA ASN A 41 -4.92 -6.32 5.67
C ASN A 41 -5.59 -6.47 4.30
N ILE A 42 -5.69 -7.71 3.83
CA ILE A 42 -6.33 -8.05 2.56
C ILE A 42 -7.54 -8.91 2.90
N THR A 43 -8.73 -8.40 2.61
CA THR A 43 -9.99 -9.09 2.90
C THR A 43 -10.69 -9.42 1.59
N HIS A 44 -11.02 -10.71 1.42
CA HIS A 44 -11.74 -11.16 0.24
C HIS A 44 -13.12 -10.53 0.17
N LYS A 45 -13.48 -10.02 -1.00
CA LYS A 45 -14.82 -9.51 -1.26
C LYS A 45 -15.82 -10.64 -1.50
N TYR A 46 -15.34 -11.76 -2.05
CA TYR A 46 -16.15 -12.90 -2.45
C TYR A 46 -15.76 -14.15 -1.65
N ASP A 47 -16.74 -14.99 -1.32
CA ASP A 47 -16.52 -16.22 -0.55
C ASP A 47 -15.72 -17.29 -1.32
N ALA A 48 -15.70 -17.18 -2.66
CA ALA A 48 -14.98 -18.10 -3.54
C ALA A 48 -14.27 -17.35 -4.67
N PRO A 49 -13.11 -17.86 -5.15
CA PRO A 49 -12.39 -17.29 -6.29
C PRO A 49 -13.30 -17.19 -7.53
N GLN A 50 -13.33 -16.02 -8.15
CA GLN A 50 -14.13 -15.76 -9.35
C GLN A 50 -13.25 -15.86 -10.60
N PHE A 51 -13.70 -16.65 -11.58
CA PHE A 51 -13.11 -16.74 -12.92
C PHE A 51 -14.24 -16.67 -13.95
N THR A 52 -14.31 -15.66 -14.82
CA THR A 52 -13.47 -14.47 -15.05
C THR A 52 -13.51 -13.42 -13.92
N PRO A 53 -12.60 -12.43 -13.90
CA PRO A 53 -12.64 -11.33 -12.93
C PRO A 53 -14.02 -10.63 -12.94
N PRO A 54 -14.60 -10.35 -11.76
CA PRO A 54 -15.82 -9.57 -11.65
C PRO A 54 -15.68 -8.17 -12.27
N THR A 55 -16.75 -7.62 -12.85
CA THR A 55 -16.72 -6.35 -13.59
C THR A 55 -16.49 -5.11 -12.72
N ASP A 56 -16.59 -5.27 -11.40
CA ASP A 56 -16.42 -4.22 -10.40
C ASP A 56 -14.99 -4.18 -9.82
N VAL A 57 -14.11 -5.08 -10.25
CA VAL A 57 -12.68 -5.09 -9.93
C VAL A 57 -11.95 -4.13 -10.87
N SER A 58 -11.18 -3.21 -10.31
CA SER A 58 -10.40 -2.26 -11.11
C SER A 58 -9.29 -1.57 -10.31
N VAL A 59 -8.15 -1.35 -10.96
CA VAL A 59 -7.11 -0.39 -10.51
C VAL A 59 -7.68 0.97 -10.16
N GLU A 60 -8.73 1.41 -10.85
CA GLU A 60 -9.36 2.71 -10.61
C GLU A 60 -10.02 2.80 -9.23
N ASN A 61 -10.31 1.68 -8.57
CA ASN A 61 -10.81 1.66 -7.20
C ASN A 61 -9.72 2.01 -6.16
N LEU A 62 -8.46 2.11 -6.57
CA LEU A 62 -7.32 2.29 -5.68
C LEU A 62 -6.69 3.68 -5.79
N LEU A 63 -6.21 4.17 -4.65
CA LEU A 63 -5.23 5.24 -4.55
C LEU A 63 -3.87 4.58 -4.31
N SER A 64 -2.89 4.91 -5.15
CA SER A 64 -1.51 4.47 -5.00
C SER A 64 -0.59 5.67 -4.77
N LYS A 65 0.47 5.46 -3.99
CA LYS A 65 1.51 6.48 -3.77
C LYS A 65 2.85 5.82 -3.50
N ALA A 66 3.90 6.39 -4.09
CA ALA A 66 5.27 5.96 -3.88
C ALA A 66 5.82 6.50 -2.56
N ASP A 67 6.53 5.65 -1.82
CA ASP A 67 7.29 5.94 -0.61
C ASP A 67 6.50 6.56 0.55
N ALA A 68 5.17 6.61 0.45
CA ALA A 68 4.29 7.12 1.50
C ALA A 68 2.88 6.54 1.38
N PRO A 69 2.15 6.39 2.51
CA PRO A 69 0.76 5.99 2.46
C PRO A 69 -0.10 7.04 1.72
N PRO A 70 -0.93 6.63 0.74
CA PRO A 70 -1.83 7.54 0.02
C PRO A 70 -2.92 8.07 0.95
N ALA A 71 -3.27 9.37 0.81
CA ALA A 71 -4.31 10.04 1.60
C ALA A 71 -4.15 9.88 3.13
N TRP A 72 -2.91 9.94 3.63
CA TRP A 72 -2.61 9.87 5.05
C TRP A 72 -2.86 11.21 5.76
N ASP A 73 -3.79 11.22 6.71
CA ASP A 73 -4.06 12.38 7.57
C ASP A 73 -3.05 12.41 8.75
N LYS A 74 -2.70 13.62 9.20
CA LYS A 74 -1.80 13.87 10.34
C LYS A 74 -2.54 14.46 11.56
N LYS A 75 -3.88 14.47 11.55
CA LYS A 75 -4.75 15.09 12.55
C LYS A 75 -4.36 14.81 14.00
N TYR A 76 -3.98 13.58 14.33
CA TYR A 76 -3.69 13.19 15.71
C TYR A 76 -2.21 13.31 16.10
N GLN A 77 -1.31 13.66 15.16
CA GLN A 77 0.12 13.76 15.42
C GLN A 77 0.50 14.89 16.38
N SER A 78 -0.35 15.90 16.53
CA SER A 78 -0.14 17.01 17.46
C SER A 78 -0.39 16.64 18.93
N VAL A 79 -0.95 15.45 19.19
CA VAL A 79 -1.16 14.97 20.57
C VAL A 79 0.18 14.51 21.15
N PRO A 80 0.63 15.08 22.29
CA PRO A 80 1.92 14.72 22.86
C PRO A 80 1.94 13.25 23.28
N LEU A 81 3.12 12.61 23.18
CA LEU A 81 3.44 11.23 23.58
C LEU A 81 2.74 10.12 22.77
N ILE A 82 1.43 10.22 22.55
CA ILE A 82 0.62 9.15 21.94
C ILE A 82 0.10 9.50 20.54
N GLY A 83 0.35 10.71 20.04
CA GLY A 83 -0.26 11.20 18.80
C GLY A 83 0.06 10.36 17.57
N ILE A 84 1.28 9.83 17.46
CA ILE A 84 1.68 8.94 16.35
C ILE A 84 0.85 7.65 16.38
N VAL A 85 0.77 7.00 17.54
CA VAL A 85 0.03 5.74 17.72
C VAL A 85 -1.45 5.96 17.44
N LEU A 86 -2.04 7.02 18.00
CA LEU A 86 -3.44 7.39 17.74
C LEU A 86 -3.70 7.63 16.25
N ASN A 87 -2.78 8.33 15.57
CA ASN A 87 -2.92 8.64 14.15
C ASN A 87 -2.88 7.40 13.27
N VAL A 88 -2.07 6.40 13.64
CA VAL A 88 -2.05 5.10 12.94
C VAL A 88 -3.33 4.34 13.21
N MET A 89 -3.69 4.15 14.49
CA MET A 89 -4.89 3.38 14.87
C MET A 89 -6.17 3.95 14.28
N ALA A 90 -6.29 5.28 14.21
CA ALA A 90 -7.45 5.96 13.64
C ALA A 90 -7.63 5.74 12.13
N GLN A 91 -6.59 5.30 11.42
CA GLN A 91 -6.60 5.19 9.95
C GLN A 91 -6.27 3.78 9.45
N ALA A 92 -5.75 2.88 10.29
CA ALA A 92 -5.27 1.56 9.90
C ALA A 92 -6.29 0.73 9.09
N GLN A 93 -7.56 0.73 9.52
CA GLN A 93 -8.65 0.02 8.82
C GLN A 93 -8.95 0.60 7.44
N SER A 94 -8.70 1.90 7.22
CA SER A 94 -8.92 2.52 5.91
C SER A 94 -7.93 2.05 4.85
N TYR A 95 -6.86 1.34 5.25
CA TYR A 95 -5.88 0.70 4.37
C TYR A 95 -6.15 -0.81 4.22
N PHE A 96 -7.34 -1.27 4.55
CA PHE A 96 -7.77 -2.62 4.18
C PHE A 96 -8.06 -2.64 2.68
N LEU A 97 -7.60 -3.69 2.01
CA LEU A 97 -7.65 -3.82 0.57
C LEU A 97 -8.42 -5.07 0.17
N VAL A 98 -8.97 -5.02 -1.04
CA VAL A 98 -9.60 -6.16 -1.70
C VAL A 98 -8.55 -6.82 -2.61
N PRO A 99 -8.32 -8.14 -2.50
CA PRO A 99 -7.25 -8.82 -3.22
C PRO A 99 -7.39 -8.72 -4.74
N GLU A 100 -8.62 -8.71 -5.23
CA GLU A 100 -8.92 -8.63 -6.65
C GLU A 100 -8.46 -7.29 -7.26
N ASP A 101 -8.73 -6.16 -6.60
CA ASP A 101 -8.25 -4.84 -7.05
C ASP A 101 -6.72 -4.76 -7.01
N CYS A 102 -6.10 -5.39 -6.00
CA CYS A 102 -4.64 -5.45 -5.89
C CYS A 102 -4.01 -6.29 -7.01
N ALA A 103 -4.65 -7.41 -7.39
CA ALA A 103 -4.18 -8.24 -8.49
C ALA A 103 -4.25 -7.49 -9.82
N ASP A 104 -5.33 -6.75 -10.06
CA ASP A 104 -5.46 -5.88 -11.23
C ASP A 104 -4.40 -4.78 -11.24
N PHE A 105 -4.10 -4.18 -10.08
CA PHE A 105 -3.01 -3.19 -9.94
C PHE A 105 -1.64 -3.78 -10.31
N ILE A 106 -1.33 -4.97 -9.80
CA ILE A 106 -0.06 -5.64 -10.09
C ILE A 106 0.01 -6.01 -11.57
N ALA A 107 -1.08 -6.49 -12.17
CA ALA A 107 -1.13 -6.81 -13.59
C ALA A 107 -0.87 -5.56 -14.45
N ALA A 108 -1.54 -4.45 -14.15
CA ALA A 108 -1.35 -3.18 -14.85
C ALA A 108 0.07 -2.60 -14.67
N ASP A 109 0.68 -2.80 -13.51
CA ASP A 109 2.08 -2.44 -13.26
C ASP A 109 3.04 -3.28 -14.13
N LEU A 110 2.82 -4.59 -14.16
CA LEU A 110 3.64 -5.52 -14.95
C LEU A 110 3.55 -5.26 -16.46
N GLU A 111 2.39 -4.85 -16.97
CA GLU A 111 2.21 -4.47 -18.37
C GLU A 111 3.07 -3.27 -18.79
N LYS A 112 3.37 -2.35 -17.86
CA LYS A 112 4.29 -1.22 -18.10
C LYS A 112 5.76 -1.66 -18.12
N GLY A 113 6.08 -2.81 -17.51
CA GLY A 113 7.43 -3.34 -17.42
C GLY A 113 8.43 -2.34 -16.82
N LEU A 114 9.60 -2.18 -17.46
CA LEU A 114 10.65 -1.25 -17.01
C LEU A 114 10.26 0.24 -17.07
N GLN A 115 9.16 0.58 -17.75
CA GLN A 115 8.65 1.94 -17.83
C GLN A 115 7.68 2.27 -16.69
N SER A 116 7.47 1.34 -15.75
CA SER A 116 6.63 1.61 -14.60
C SER A 116 7.25 2.67 -13.68
N GLU A 117 6.40 3.59 -13.24
CA GLU A 117 6.72 4.61 -12.22
C GLU A 117 6.96 4.02 -10.82
N TRP A 118 6.63 2.73 -10.63
CA TRP A 118 6.76 2.02 -9.36
C TRP A 118 8.09 1.26 -9.22
N VAL A 119 8.92 1.24 -10.27
CA VAL A 119 10.23 0.58 -10.24
C VAL A 119 11.14 1.21 -9.18
N GLY A 120 11.67 0.37 -8.29
CA GLY A 120 12.51 0.77 -7.15
C GLY A 120 11.74 1.43 -6.01
N LYS A 121 10.41 1.34 -5.98
CA LYS A 121 9.56 2.09 -5.04
C LYS A 121 8.82 1.20 -4.06
N ARG A 122 8.62 1.72 -2.85
CA ARG A 122 7.61 1.21 -1.92
C ARG A 122 6.26 1.77 -2.35
N VAL A 123 5.27 0.92 -2.55
CA VAL A 123 3.96 1.34 -3.06
C VAL A 123 2.95 1.20 -1.93
N GLY A 124 2.48 2.34 -1.42
CA GLY A 124 1.35 2.40 -0.52
C GLY A 124 0.05 2.41 -1.31
N ILE A 125 -0.91 1.56 -0.92
CA ILE A 125 -2.21 1.45 -1.58
C ILE A 125 -3.34 1.63 -0.57
N LYS A 126 -4.42 2.29 -0.99
CA LYS A 126 -5.64 2.50 -0.22
C LYS A 126 -6.85 2.43 -1.15
N GLN A 127 -7.96 1.84 -0.73
CA GLN A 127 -9.19 1.95 -1.51
C GLN A 127 -9.67 3.40 -1.56
N LYS A 128 -10.14 3.84 -2.73
CA LYS A 128 -10.90 5.07 -2.86
C LYS A 128 -12.17 4.88 -2.04
N SER A 129 -12.51 5.87 -1.21
CA SER A 129 -13.83 5.89 -0.59
C SER A 129 -14.84 6.02 -1.73
N THR A 130 -15.58 4.96 -2.02
CA THR A 130 -16.86 5.11 -2.70
C THR A 130 -17.71 6.00 -1.80
N ALA A 131 -18.32 7.04 -2.37
CA ALA A 131 -19.35 7.78 -1.68
C ALA A 131 -20.52 6.80 -1.45
N GLY A 132 -20.53 6.13 -0.30
CA GLY A 132 -21.59 5.24 0.16
C GLY A 132 -21.50 3.81 -0.34
N VAL A 133 -20.74 2.96 0.35
CA VAL A 133 -21.26 1.68 0.87
C VAL A 133 -20.55 1.42 2.19
N VAL A 134 -21.25 1.71 3.28
CA VAL A 134 -20.93 1.25 4.63
C VAL A 134 -21.71 -0.05 4.83
N PRO A 135 -21.12 -1.16 5.30
CA PRO A 135 -21.90 -2.16 6.02
C PRO A 135 -22.34 -1.61 7.39
#